data_AF-A0A7C3H479-F1
#
_entry.id   AF-A0A7C3H479-F1
#
_cell.length_a   1.000
_cell.length_b   1.000
_cell.length_c   1.000
_cell.angle_alpha   90.00
_cell.angle_beta   90.00
_cell.angle_gamma   90.00
#
_symmetry.space_group_name_H-M   'P 1'
#
loop_
_entity.id
_entity.type
_entity.pdbx_description
1 polymer ?
#
loop_
_entity_poly.entity_id
_entity_poly.type
_entity_poly.pdbx_seq_one_letter_code
_entity_poly.pdbx_strand_id
1 'polypeptide(L)'
;NRIVELEIVPHPSLKHPKTIETDYAMKNGVLNVNVRAAVAGYVLRRWNVDCSEDHSLEGPEYHLWLKNRQALYGVENIIIAPGYQATAEIKQNSGTG
;
A
#
# COMPACT_ATOMS: atom_id res chain seq x y z
N ASN A 1 8.23 12.90 13.40
CA ASN A 1 8.06 12.21 12.11
C ASN A 1 8.23 10.72 12.35
N ARG A 2 7.18 9.91 12.23
CA ARG A 2 7.20 8.46 12.57
C ARG A 2 7.59 7.60 11.39
N ILE A 3 8.08 6.38 11.66
CA ILE A 3 8.31 5.35 10.65
C ILE A 3 7.01 4.54 10.46
N VAL A 4 6.78 4.14 9.22
CA VAL A 4 5.73 3.21 8.79
C VAL A 4 6.43 2.00 8.20
N GLU A 5 6.00 0.82 8.63
CA GLU A 5 6.48 -0.46 8.14
C GLU A 5 5.51 -0.96 7.08
N LEU A 6 5.97 -1.04 5.83
CA LEU A 6 5.17 -1.48 4.69
C LEU A 6 5.55 -2.91 4.32
N GLU A 7 4.56 -3.79 4.25
CA GLU A 7 4.66 -5.14 3.70
C GLU A 7 4.13 -5.12 2.26
N ILE A 8 5.04 -5.09 1.31
CA ILE A 8 4.71 -5.10 -0.12
C ILE A 8 4.90 -6.51 -0.67
N VAL A 9 3.93 -7.01 -1.42
CA VAL A 9 3.93 -8.36 -2.02
C VAL A 9 3.71 -8.27 -3.53
N PRO A 10 3.99 -9.34 -4.30
CA PRO A 10 3.61 -9.38 -5.71
C PRO A 10 2.09 -9.23 -5.85
N HIS A 11 1.66 -8.44 -6.83
CA HIS A 11 0.24 -8.26 -7.10
C HIS A 11 -0.43 -9.60 -7.45
N PRO A 12 -1.57 -9.97 -6.85
CA PRO A 12 -2.22 -11.27 -7.08
C PRO A 12 -2.62 -11.57 -8.54
N SER A 13 -2.83 -10.52 -9.35
CA SER A 13 -3.18 -10.66 -10.78
C SER A 13 -2.03 -11.16 -11.66
N LEU A 14 -0.80 -11.23 -11.15
CA LEU A 14 0.38 -11.63 -11.93
C LEU A 14 0.38 -13.12 -12.26
N LYS A 15 0.67 -13.44 -13.52
CA LYS A 15 0.89 -14.83 -13.97
C LYS A 15 2.17 -15.45 -13.41
N HIS A 16 3.18 -14.62 -13.14
CA HIS A 16 4.52 -15.07 -12.74
C HIS A 16 5.05 -14.25 -11.55
N PRO A 17 4.46 -14.39 -10.34
CA PRO A 17 4.85 -13.59 -9.17
C PRO A 17 6.31 -13.81 -8.74
N LYS A 18 6.90 -14.97 -9.04
CA LYS A 18 8.31 -15.31 -8.71
C LYS A 18 9.34 -14.40 -9.38
N THR A 19 9.04 -13.87 -10.57
CA THR A 19 9.90 -12.89 -11.24
C THR A 19 9.96 -11.61 -10.42
N ILE A 20 8.81 -11.10 -9.97
CA ILE A 20 8.72 -9.90 -9.12
C ILE A 20 9.41 -10.12 -7.77
N GLU A 21 9.23 -11.29 -7.15
CA GLU A 21 9.96 -11.62 -5.91
C GLU A 21 11.49 -11.53 -6.09
N THR A 22 11.99 -11.98 -7.24
CA THR A 22 13.42 -11.96 -7.57
C THR A 22 13.91 -10.53 -7.83
N ASP A 23 13.20 -9.78 -8.67
CA ASP A 23 13.58 -8.41 -9.07
C ASP A 23 13.64 -7.44 -7.87
N TYR A 24 12.73 -7.62 -6.92
CA TYR A 24 12.67 -6.82 -5.69
C TYR A 24 13.43 -7.44 -4.52
N ALA A 25 14.14 -8.55 -4.72
CA ALA A 25 14.86 -9.29 -3.69
C ALA A 25 14.02 -9.60 -2.43
N MET A 26 12.74 -9.93 -2.65
CA MET A 26 11.78 -10.24 -1.59
C MET A 26 12.25 -11.43 -0.75
N LYS A 27 11.88 -11.43 0.54
CA LYS A 27 12.11 -12.56 1.45
C LYS A 27 10.77 -13.15 1.83
N ASN A 28 10.61 -14.45 1.56
CA ASN A 28 9.35 -15.18 1.78
C ASN A 28 8.15 -14.49 1.09
N GLY A 29 8.37 -13.96 -0.12
CA GLY A 29 7.33 -13.27 -0.90
C GLY A 29 6.98 -11.85 -0.42
N VAL A 30 7.74 -11.28 0.52
CA VAL A 30 7.48 -9.94 1.07
C VAL A 30 8.71 -9.04 0.91
N LEU A 31 8.48 -7.82 0.43
CA LEU A 31 9.39 -6.69 0.50
C LEU A 31 9.00 -5.83 1.71
N ASN A 32 9.84 -5.85 2.75
CA ASN A 32 9.66 -5.00 3.93
C ASN A 32 10.34 -3.65 3.73
N VAL A 33 9.57 -2.57 3.85
CA VAL A 33 10.05 -1.20 3.63
C VAL A 33 9.73 -0.32 4.82
N ASN A 34 10.77 0.24 5.45
CA ASN A 34 10.61 1.20 6.54
C ASN A 34 10.82 2.61 6.02
N VAL A 35 9.76 3.40 5.99
CA VAL A 35 9.77 4.78 5.45
C VAL A 35 9.18 5.77 6.44
N ARG A 36 9.63 7.02 6.35
CA ARG A 36 8.99 8.10 7.12
C ARG A 36 7.57 8.30 6.60
N ALA A 37 6.59 8.47 7.50
CA ALA A 37 5.20 8.72 7.14
C ALA A 37 5.07 9.85 6.10
N ALA A 38 5.83 10.93 6.27
CA ALA A 38 5.86 12.08 5.36
C ALA A 38 6.27 11.78 3.91
N VAL A 39 6.83 10.60 3.61
CA VAL A 39 7.22 10.20 2.24
C VAL A 39 6.55 8.90 1.76
N ALA A 40 5.76 8.24 2.62
CA ALA A 40 5.18 6.93 2.30
C ALA A 40 4.31 6.96 1.03
N GLY A 41 3.40 7.94 0.89
CA GLY A 41 2.60 8.10 -0.32
C GLY A 41 3.41 8.27 -1.60
N TYR A 42 4.53 8.98 -1.52
CA TYR A 42 5.40 9.15 -2.68
C TYR A 42 6.09 7.84 -3.09
N VAL A 43 6.58 7.06 -2.12
CA VAL A 43 7.21 5.76 -2.39
C VAL A 43 6.20 4.81 -3.06
N LEU A 44 5.00 4.68 -2.48
CA LEU A 44 3.95 3.80 -3.01
C LEU A 44 3.54 4.20 -4.43
N ARG A 45 3.39 5.50 -4.69
CA ARG A 45 3.07 6.01 -6.03
C ARG A 45 4.21 5.80 -7.01
N ARG A 46 5.47 6.01 -6.61
CA ARG A 46 6.63 5.83 -7.49
C ARG A 46 6.84 4.39 -7.92
N TRP A 47 6.48 3.43 -7.07
CA TRP A 47 6.60 2.00 -7.35
C TRP A 47 5.31 1.39 -7.91
N ASN A 48 4.29 2.21 -8.18
CA ASN A 48 2.96 1.76 -8.62
C ASN A 48 2.41 0.63 -7.74
N VAL A 49 2.53 0.79 -6.42
CA VAL A 49 1.97 -0.17 -5.46
C VAL A 49 0.46 0.02 -5.41
N ASP A 50 -0.28 -1.03 -5.73
CA ASP A 50 -1.72 -1.06 -5.49
C ASP A 50 -1.98 -1.02 -3.98
N CYS A 51 -2.66 0.03 -3.52
CA CYS A 51 -3.07 0.22 -2.13
C CYS A 51 -4.60 0.07 -1.93
N SER A 52 -5.29 -0.53 -2.91
CA SER A 52 -6.65 -1.01 -2.77
C SER A 52 -6.73 -2.16 -1.77
N GLU A 53 -7.88 -2.29 -1.12
CA GLU A 53 -8.12 -3.34 -0.13
C GLU A 53 -8.20 -4.73 -0.77
N ASP A 54 -8.71 -4.79 -2.00
CA ASP A 54 -9.07 -5.98 -2.75
C ASP A 54 -8.19 -6.20 -3.98
N HIS A 55 -6.98 -5.63 -4.02
CA HIS A 55 -6.01 -5.76 -5.13
C HIS A 55 -6.66 -5.54 -6.51
N SER A 56 -7.53 -4.53 -6.59
CA SER A 56 -8.42 -4.28 -7.72
C SER A 56 -7.82 -3.43 -8.83
N LEU A 57 -6.59 -2.91 -8.66
CA LEU A 57 -5.98 -2.17 -9.76
C LEU A 57 -5.47 -3.11 -10.85
N GLU A 58 -5.88 -2.81 -12.07
CA GLU A 58 -5.49 -3.54 -13.26
C GLU A 58 -4.55 -2.68 -14.11
N GLY A 59 -3.52 -3.31 -14.69
CA GLY A 59 -2.57 -2.64 -15.57
C GLY A 59 -1.19 -3.29 -15.51
N PRO A 60 -0.40 -3.21 -16.60
CA PRO A 60 0.97 -3.75 -16.64
C PRO A 60 1.93 -3.05 -15.66
N GLU A 61 1.56 -1.90 -15.10
CA GLU A 61 2.36 -1.18 -14.11
C GLU A 61 2.20 -1.71 -12.67
N TYR A 62 1.09 -2.40 -12.37
CA TYR A 62 0.76 -2.86 -11.00
C TYR A 62 1.36 -4.24 -10.74
N HIS A 63 2.66 -4.26 -10.50
CA HIS A 63 3.38 -5.48 -10.11
C HIS A 63 3.36 -5.73 -8.60
N LEU A 64 3.00 -4.72 -7.80
CA LEU A 64 3.12 -4.71 -6.35
C LEU A 64 1.77 -4.40 -5.71
N TRP A 65 1.49 -5.03 -4.57
CA TRP A 65 0.33 -4.76 -3.74
C TRP A 65 0.74 -4.57 -2.28
N LEU A 66 0.09 -3.64 -1.58
CA LEU A 66 0.32 -3.39 -0.17
C LEU A 66 -0.52 -4.34 0.69
N LYS A 67 0.13 -5.33 1.29
CA LYS A 67 -0.52 -6.38 2.09
C LYS A 67 -1.06 -5.85 3.42
N ASN A 68 -0.34 -4.94 4.08
CA ASN A 68 -0.67 -4.43 5.42
C ASN A 68 -1.19 -2.99 5.36
N ARG A 69 -2.27 -2.76 4.62
CA ARG A 69 -2.85 -1.42 4.39
C ARG A 69 -3.10 -0.60 5.68
N GLN A 70 -3.32 -1.25 6.82
CA GLN A 70 -3.48 -0.59 8.13
C GLN A 70 -2.25 0.23 8.55
N ALA A 71 -1.07 -0.07 8.00
CA ALA A 71 0.15 0.73 8.18
C ALA A 71 -0.04 2.20 7.73
N LEU A 72 -1.01 2.45 6.86
CA LEU A 72 -1.31 3.76 6.29
C LEU A 72 -2.16 4.67 7.18
N TYR A 73 -2.77 4.15 8.25
CA TYR A 73 -3.66 4.95 9.11
C TYR A 73 -2.93 6.11 9.76
N GLY A 74 -3.47 7.32 9.63
CA GLY A 74 -2.84 8.56 10.13
C GLY A 74 -1.63 9.00 9.31
N VAL A 75 -1.51 8.58 8.05
CA VAL A 75 -0.54 9.10 7.08
C VAL A 75 -1.25 10.03 6.11
N GLU A 76 -1.01 11.33 6.22
CA GLU A 76 -1.75 12.37 5.48
C GLU A 76 -1.51 12.33 3.96
N ASN A 77 -0.27 12.05 3.53
CA ASN A 77 0.10 12.10 2.12
C ASN A 77 -0.31 10.84 1.34
N ILE A 78 -1.02 9.90 1.97
CA ILE A 78 -1.31 8.61 1.35
C ILE A 78 -2.40 8.68 0.27
N ILE A 79 -3.10 9.82 0.21
CA ILE A 79 -4.12 10.11 -0.82
C ILE A 79 -3.57 10.09 -2.25
N ILE A 80 -2.25 10.20 -2.42
CA ILE A 80 -1.60 10.10 -3.73
C ILE A 80 -1.23 8.66 -4.12
N ALA A 81 -1.34 7.70 -3.19
CA ALA A 81 -1.02 6.31 -3.46
C ALA A 81 -2.10 5.67 -4.36
N PRO A 82 -1.71 4.86 -5.37
CA PRO A 82 -2.66 4.20 -6.26
C PRO A 82 -3.65 3.33 -5.48
N GLY A 83 -4.94 3.38 -5.80
CA GLY A 83 -5.94 2.48 -5.22
C GLY A 83 -6.30 2.77 -3.77
N TYR A 84 -5.63 3.72 -3.11
CA TYR A 84 -6.00 4.12 -1.76
C TYR A 84 -7.30 4.93 -1.79
N GLN A 85 -8.39 4.30 -1.35
CA GLN A 85 -9.64 4.98 -1.05
C GLN A 85 -9.71 5.19 0.46
N ALA A 86 -9.76 6.45 0.92
CA ALA A 86 -10.05 6.69 2.32
C ALA A 86 -11.43 6.10 2.60
N THR A 87 -11.47 4.94 3.25
CA THR A 87 -12.73 4.38 3.74
C THR A 87 -13.27 5.47 4.65
N ALA A 88 -14.42 6.03 4.30
CA ALA A 88 -15.08 7.02 5.15
C ALA A 88 -15.45 6.29 6.45
N GLU A 89 -14.53 6.28 7.41
CA GLU A 89 -14.85 5.92 8.78
C GLU A 89 -15.88 6.95 9.22
N ILE A 90 -17.11 6.47 9.28
CA ILE A 90 -18.29 7.19 9.70
C ILE A 90 -17.93 7.97 10.97
N LYS A 91 -17.97 9.32 10.90
CA LYS A 91 -18.13 10.16 12.09
C LYS A 91 -19.51 9.89 12.70
N GLN A 92 -19.71 8.71 13.28
CA GLN A 92 -20.81 8.45 14.21
C GLN A 92 -20.20 8.51 15.60
N ASN A 93 -19.94 9.74 16.04
CA ASN A 93 -19.92 10.12 17.45
C ASN A 93 -19.92 11.64 17.56
N SER A 94 -21.12 12.20 17.44
CA SER A 94 -21.54 13.38 18.20
C SER A 94 -22.96 13.08 18.65
N GLY A 95 -23.05 12.37 19.78
CA GLY A 95 -24.28 12.26 20.54
C GLY A 95 -24.60 13.56 21.27
N THR A 96 -25.86 13.64 21.67
CA THR A 96 -26.42 14.43 22.78
C THR A 96 -26.20 15.94 22.77
N GLY A 97 -27.30 16.63 22.48
CA GLY A 97 -27.53 18.06 22.69
C GLY A 97 -28.94 18.41 22.27
#